data_AF-A0A945SG33-F1
#
_entry.id   AF-A0A945SG33-F1
#
_cell.length_a   1.000
_cell.length_b   1.000
_cell.length_c   1.000
_cell.angle_alpha   90.00
_cell.angle_beta   90.00
_cell.angle_gamma   90.00
#
_symmetry.space_group_name_H-M   'P 1'
#
loop_
_entity.id
_entity.type
_entity.pdbx_description
1 polymer ?
#
loop_
_entity_poly.entity_id
_entity_poly.type
_entity_poly.pdbx_seq_one_letter_code
_entity_poly.pdbx_strand_id
1 'polypeptide(L)'
;AGLGGGSADGAFILKAMNELFELNLTNNQLEKYALKLGADCPFFIENTPKYVTGIGEQMTAIDLDLSDYDIKFIFPELHISTTEAYGSIIPKKQKINLLDLISKPIINWKAEVRNDFEFSAFKKHPELLKMKENLYADGAIYASMTGSGSVIYGVLIK
;
A
#
# COMPACT_ATOMS: atom_id res chain seq x y z
N ALA A 1 3.71 10.61 -1.03
CA ALA A 1 4.59 9.43 -1.12
C ALA A 1 3.76 8.14 -1.20
N GLY A 2 2.69 8.00 -0.42
CA GLY A 2 1.77 6.86 -0.54
C GLY A 2 2.19 5.63 0.27
N LEU A 3 3.16 5.79 1.18
CA LEU A 3 3.75 4.72 1.99
C LEU A 3 3.19 4.64 3.43
N GLY A 4 2.18 5.44 3.77
CA GLY A 4 1.58 5.41 5.10
C GLY A 4 2.49 5.89 6.25
N GLY A 5 3.56 6.64 5.98
CA GLY A 5 4.55 7.04 7.00
C GLY A 5 3.95 7.71 8.25
N GLY A 6 3.11 8.73 8.09
CA GLY A 6 2.47 9.39 9.25
C GLY A 6 1.50 8.49 10.01
N SER A 7 0.87 7.53 9.32
CA SER A 7 0.01 6.53 9.95
C SER A 7 0.82 5.50 10.74
N ALA A 8 2.00 5.13 10.21
CA ALA A 8 2.97 4.32 10.92
C ALA A 8 3.43 5.04 12.20
N ASP A 9 3.87 6.29 12.11
CA ASP A 9 4.32 7.08 13.27
C ASP A 9 3.25 7.10 14.38
N GLY A 10 2.00 7.40 14.03
CA GLY A 10 0.89 7.41 14.98
C GLY A 10 0.64 6.05 15.63
N ALA A 11 0.66 4.97 14.85
CA ALA A 11 0.45 3.62 15.35
C ALA A 11 1.61 3.12 16.22
N PHE A 12 2.86 3.39 15.82
CA PHE A 12 4.04 2.99 16.58
C PHE A 12 4.18 3.77 17.89
N ILE A 13 3.83 5.06 17.93
CA ILE A 13 3.74 5.81 19.18
C ILE A 13 2.65 5.23 20.10
N LEU A 14 1.49 4.86 19.55
CA LEU A 14 0.42 4.23 20.34
C LEU A 14 0.88 2.89 20.95
N LYS A 15 1.61 2.06 20.19
CA LYS A 15 2.22 0.82 20.70
C LYS A 15 3.25 1.10 21.79
N ALA A 16 4.16 2.05 21.55
CA ALA A 16 5.17 2.45 22.51
C ALA A 16 4.56 2.97 23.83
N MET A 17 3.45 3.72 23.77
CA MET A 17 2.72 4.14 24.97
C MET A 17 2.08 2.96 25.71
N ASN A 18 1.50 2.00 24.99
CA ASN A 18 0.93 0.79 25.61
C ASN A 18 1.99 0.01 26.39
N GLU A 19 3.19 -0.12 25.82
CA GLU A 19 4.34 -0.77 26.45
C GLU A 19 4.91 0.06 27.63
N LEU A 20 5.20 1.34 27.41
CA LEU A 20 5.85 2.22 28.40
C LEU A 20 5.00 2.42 29.67
N PHE A 21 3.68 2.46 29.52
CA PHE A 21 2.76 2.66 30.64
C PHE A 21 2.10 1.36 31.11
N GLU A 22 2.53 0.20 30.61
CA GLU A 22 2.01 -1.12 30.99
C GLU A 22 0.46 -1.18 30.95
N LEU A 23 -0.14 -0.58 29.91
CA LEU A 23 -1.60 -0.44 29.84
C LEU A 23 -2.31 -1.77 29.54
N ASN A 24 -1.55 -2.80 29.14
CA ASN A 24 -2.03 -4.15 28.84
C ASN A 24 -3.18 -4.17 27.80
N LEU A 25 -3.18 -3.23 26.85
CA LEU A 25 -4.15 -3.21 25.77
C LEU A 25 -3.81 -4.31 24.77
N THR A 26 -4.85 -5.03 24.34
CA THR A 26 -4.77 -6.00 23.24
C THR A 26 -4.62 -5.30 21.88
N ASN A 27 -4.12 -6.01 20.87
CA ASN A 27 -4.05 -5.48 19.49
C ASN A 27 -5.41 -4.98 18.99
N ASN A 28 -6.50 -5.69 19.29
CA ASN A 28 -7.84 -5.26 18.89
C ASN A 28 -8.25 -3.91 19.53
N GLN A 29 -7.86 -3.68 20.79
CA GLN A 29 -8.09 -2.39 21.44
C GLN A 29 -7.21 -1.30 20.82
N LEU A 30 -5.93 -1.59 20.57
CA LEU A 30 -5.01 -0.66 19.92
C LEU A 30 -5.49 -0.27 18.52
N GLU A 31 -5.96 -1.21 17.71
CA GLU A 31 -6.53 -0.94 16.38
C GLU A 31 -7.73 0.03 16.47
N LYS A 32 -8.60 -0.11 17.47
CA LYS A 32 -9.72 0.82 17.69
C LYS A 32 -9.26 2.23 18.06
N TYR A 33 -8.16 2.36 18.81
CA TYR A 33 -7.57 3.67 19.11
C TYR A 33 -6.85 4.24 17.89
N ALA A 34 -6.09 3.42 17.17
CA ALA A 34 -5.37 3.81 15.96
C ALA A 34 -6.33 4.33 14.88
N LEU A 35 -7.52 3.75 14.73
CA LEU A 35 -8.54 4.19 13.78
C LEU A 35 -8.95 5.66 14.00
N LYS A 36 -8.86 6.17 15.24
CA LYS A 36 -9.14 7.58 15.55
C LYS A 36 -8.05 8.53 15.07
N LEU A 37 -6.83 8.03 14.84
CA LEU A 37 -5.70 8.80 14.32
C LEU A 37 -5.74 8.87 12.78
N GLY A 38 -6.22 7.81 12.13
CA GLY A 38 -6.35 7.74 10.68
C GLY A 38 -6.75 6.35 10.21
N ALA A 39 -7.34 6.26 9.01
CA ALA A 39 -7.87 5.01 8.48
C ALA A 39 -6.78 3.95 8.20
N ASP A 40 -5.56 4.38 7.87
CA ASP A 40 -4.42 3.48 7.63
C ASP A 40 -3.66 3.11 8.92
N CYS A 41 -3.90 3.78 10.04
CA CYS A 41 -3.16 3.55 11.28
C CYS A 41 -3.36 2.13 11.88
N PRO A 42 -4.58 1.54 11.89
CA PRO A 42 -4.80 0.19 12.41
C PRO A 42 -3.91 -0.88 11.75
N PHE A 43 -3.59 -0.73 10.46
CA PHE A 43 -2.75 -1.67 9.72
C PHE A 43 -1.39 -1.90 10.38
N PHE A 44 -0.79 -0.84 10.91
CA PHE A 44 0.54 -0.85 11.52
C PHE A 44 0.58 -1.43 12.94
N ILE A 45 -0.57 -1.80 13.53
CA ILE A 45 -0.60 -2.41 14.87
C ILE A 45 0.03 -3.80 14.83
N GLU A 46 -0.51 -4.68 14.01
CA GLU A 46 0.08 -6.01 13.77
C GLU A 46 1.23 -5.95 12.77
N ASN A 47 1.20 -4.99 11.84
CA ASN A 47 2.28 -4.75 10.87
C ASN A 47 2.67 -6.01 10.07
N THR A 48 1.65 -6.74 9.60
CA THR A 48 1.74 -7.95 8.77
C THR A 48 0.96 -7.76 7.46
N PRO A 49 1.20 -8.58 6.43
CA PRO A 49 0.40 -8.54 5.21
C PRO A 49 -1.09 -8.77 5.50
N LYS A 50 -1.93 -7.83 5.07
CA LYS A 50 -3.39 -7.91 5.22
C LYS A 50 -4.10 -7.47 3.94
N TYR A 51 -5.22 -8.11 3.64
CA TYR A 51 -6.22 -7.63 2.71
C TYR A 51 -7.18 -6.70 3.45
N VAL A 52 -7.33 -5.47 2.96
CA VAL A 52 -8.06 -4.40 3.65
C VAL A 52 -9.25 -3.94 2.81
N THR A 53 -10.42 -3.83 3.45
CA THR A 53 -11.66 -3.31 2.86
C THR A 53 -12.29 -2.24 3.76
N GLY A 54 -13.44 -1.70 3.35
CA GLY A 54 -14.08 -0.57 4.01
C GLY A 54 -13.36 0.74 3.67
N ILE A 55 -13.19 1.60 4.68
CA ILE A 55 -12.35 2.80 4.61
C ILE A 55 -10.88 2.52 4.93
N GLY A 56 -10.52 1.29 5.31
CA GLY A 56 -9.19 0.92 5.81
C GLY A 56 -9.23 0.10 7.11
N GLU A 57 -10.42 -0.17 7.64
CA GLU A 57 -10.64 -0.71 8.98
C GLU A 57 -10.94 -2.21 9.00
N GLN A 58 -11.40 -2.78 7.89
CA GLN A 58 -11.73 -4.20 7.81
C GLN A 58 -10.55 -4.99 7.25
N MET A 59 -9.81 -5.64 8.14
CA MET A 59 -8.56 -6.30 7.78
C MET A 59 -8.68 -7.82 7.90
N THR A 60 -8.27 -8.53 6.85
CA THR A 60 -8.15 -9.99 6.82
C THR A 60 -6.70 -10.35 6.60
N ALA A 61 -6.13 -11.20 7.46
CA ALA A 61 -4.76 -11.67 7.29
C ALA A 61 -4.61 -12.41 5.96
N ILE A 62 -3.49 -12.19 5.27
CA ILE A 62 -3.13 -12.93 4.06
C ILE A 62 -1.76 -13.55 4.24
N ASP A 63 -1.59 -14.74 3.66
CA ASP A 63 -0.29 -15.38 3.55
C ASP A 63 0.36 -14.88 2.26
N LEU A 64 1.34 -14.00 2.39
CA LEU A 64 2.10 -13.44 1.28
C LEU A 64 3.58 -13.42 1.64
N ASP A 65 4.32 -14.34 1.04
CA ASP A 65 5.77 -14.42 1.19
C ASP A 65 6.47 -13.76 0.00
N LEU A 66 7.25 -12.71 0.29
CA LEU A 66 8.07 -11.98 -0.68
C LEU A 66 9.58 -12.17 -0.41
N SER A 67 9.96 -13.15 0.41
CA SER A 67 11.35 -13.35 0.85
C SER A 67 12.33 -13.67 -0.28
N ASP A 68 11.86 -14.22 -1.40
CA ASP A 68 12.65 -14.52 -2.61
C ASP A 68 12.81 -13.32 -3.57
N TYR A 69 12.31 -12.14 -3.20
CA TYR A 69 12.26 -10.97 -4.08
C TYR A 69 12.94 -9.75 -3.47
N ASP A 70 13.50 -8.92 -4.35
CA ASP A 70 13.96 -7.57 -4.03
C ASP A 70 12.91 -6.54 -4.43
N ILE A 71 12.72 -5.52 -3.60
CA ILE A 71 11.79 -4.41 -3.87
C ILE A 71 12.59 -3.13 -4.07
N LYS A 72 12.58 -2.60 -5.29
CA LYS A 72 13.18 -1.30 -5.63
C LYS A 72 12.12 -0.21 -5.54
N PHE A 73 12.51 0.96 -5.04
CA PHE A 73 11.66 2.14 -4.96
C PHE A 73 12.26 3.30 -5.76
N ILE A 74 11.39 4.06 -6.42
CA ILE A 74 11.72 5.34 -7.05
C ILE A 74 10.93 6.42 -6.32
N PHE A 75 11.64 7.35 -5.69
CA PHE A 75 11.08 8.48 -4.97
C PHE A 75 11.16 9.74 -5.83
N PRO A 76 10.06 10.13 -6.51
CA PRO A 76 10.03 11.40 -7.21
C PRO A 76 9.90 12.56 -6.21
N GLU A 77 10.46 13.72 -6.56
CA GLU A 77 10.21 14.99 -5.88
C GLU A 77 8.82 15.55 -6.24
N LEU A 78 7.80 14.71 -6.15
CA LEU A 78 6.42 15.02 -6.49
C LEU A 78 5.51 14.70 -5.31
N HIS A 79 4.62 15.62 -4.95
CA HIS A 79 3.59 15.37 -3.95
C HIS A 79 2.21 15.32 -4.62
N ILE A 80 1.51 14.20 -4.47
CA ILE A 80 0.10 14.06 -4.85
C ILE A 80 -0.70 14.02 -3.54
N SER A 81 -1.61 14.98 -3.36
CA SER A 81 -2.46 14.98 -2.17
C SER A 81 -3.51 13.88 -2.25
N THR A 82 -3.83 13.24 -1.13
CA THR A 82 -4.87 12.19 -1.07
C THR A 82 -6.21 12.72 -1.58
N THR A 83 -6.59 13.94 -1.20
CA THR A 83 -7.84 14.57 -1.66
C THR A 83 -7.90 14.70 -3.19
N GLU A 84 -6.81 15.13 -3.82
CA GLU A 84 -6.72 15.24 -5.28
C GLU A 84 -6.81 13.87 -5.96
N ALA A 85 -6.08 12.88 -5.44
CA ALA A 85 -6.07 11.53 -5.98
C ALA A 85 -7.47 10.91 -5.94
N TYR A 86 -8.15 10.97 -4.80
CA TYR A 86 -9.52 10.45 -4.64
C TYR A 86 -10.54 11.21 -5.47
N GLY A 87 -10.41 12.54 -5.60
CA GLY A 87 -11.30 13.35 -6.44
C GLY A 87 -11.26 13.00 -7.94
N SER A 88 -10.21 12.30 -8.37
CA SER A 88 -10.01 11.87 -9.76
C SER A 88 -10.45 10.42 -10.04
N ILE A 89 -10.98 9.71 -9.02
CA ILE A 89 -11.35 8.30 -9.12
C ILE A 89 -12.85 8.13 -9.31
N ILE A 90 -13.20 7.25 -10.26
CA ILE A 90 -14.56 6.73 -10.41
C ILE A 90 -14.51 5.26 -9.97
N PRO A 91 -15.05 4.91 -8.79
CA PRO A 91 -15.03 3.54 -8.29
C PRO A 91 -15.68 2.58 -9.29
N LYS A 92 -15.02 1.46 -9.55
CA LYS A 92 -15.54 0.41 -10.42
C LYS A 92 -15.53 -0.91 -9.67
N LYS A 93 -16.60 -1.68 -9.82
CA LYS A 93 -16.63 -3.04 -9.31
C LYS A 93 -15.65 -3.87 -10.15
N GLN A 94 -14.61 -4.38 -9.50
CA GLN A 94 -13.68 -5.30 -10.14
C GLN A 94 -14.41 -6.61 -10.46
N LYS A 95 -14.12 -7.17 -11.64
CA LYS A 95 -14.71 -8.45 -12.07
C LYS A 95 -14.07 -9.64 -11.36
N ILE A 96 -12.80 -9.52 -10.99
CA ILE A 96 -12.00 -10.57 -10.35
C ILE A 96 -11.62 -10.08 -8.95
N ASN A 97 -11.67 -10.98 -7.98
CA ASN A 97 -11.27 -10.69 -6.61
C ASN A 97 -9.74 -10.56 -6.52
N LEU A 98 -9.24 -9.53 -5.85
CA LEU A 98 -7.80 -9.32 -5.66
C LEU A 98 -7.12 -10.52 -4.99
N LEU A 99 -7.78 -11.17 -4.04
CA LEU A 99 -7.25 -12.37 -3.35
C LEU A 99 -6.95 -13.51 -4.34
N ASP A 100 -7.78 -13.68 -5.36
CA ASP A 100 -7.56 -14.68 -6.42
C ASP A 100 -6.40 -14.30 -7.34
N LEU A 101 -6.10 -13.00 -7.47
CA LEU A 101 -5.01 -12.51 -8.31
C LEU A 101 -3.66 -12.65 -7.59
N ILE A 102 -3.60 -12.26 -6.32
CA ILE A 102 -2.35 -12.25 -5.54
C ILE A 102 -1.90 -13.66 -5.11
N SER A 103 -2.80 -14.65 -5.16
CA SER A 103 -2.45 -16.07 -4.95
C SER A 103 -1.75 -16.72 -6.16
N LYS A 104 -1.79 -16.07 -7.34
CA LYS A 104 -1.03 -16.50 -8.51
C LYS A 104 0.43 -16.00 -8.42
N PRO A 105 1.36 -16.62 -9.17
CA PRO A 105 2.74 -16.15 -9.25
C PRO A 105 2.83 -14.65 -9.55
N ILE A 106 3.78 -13.94 -8.92
CA ILE A 106 3.93 -12.48 -9.02
C ILE A 106 4.07 -12.00 -10.46
N ILE A 107 4.68 -12.79 -11.34
CA ILE A 107 4.80 -12.48 -12.76
C ILE A 107 3.44 -12.24 -13.45
N ASN A 108 2.37 -12.87 -12.96
CA ASN A 108 1.01 -12.68 -13.46
C ASN A 108 0.41 -11.35 -13.02
N TRP A 109 0.91 -10.75 -11.92
CA TRP A 109 0.36 -9.52 -11.35
C TRP A 109 0.47 -8.35 -12.33
N LYS A 110 1.50 -8.34 -13.18
CA LYS A 110 1.70 -7.30 -14.22
C LYS A 110 0.47 -7.10 -15.10
N ALA A 111 -0.26 -8.17 -15.41
CA ALA A 111 -1.44 -8.10 -16.28
C ALA A 111 -2.74 -7.83 -15.49
N GLU A 112 -2.81 -8.32 -14.25
CA GLU A 112 -4.07 -8.47 -13.52
C GLU A 112 -4.21 -7.54 -12.31
N VAL A 113 -3.13 -7.26 -11.57
CA VAL A 113 -3.14 -6.45 -10.34
C VAL A 113 -2.86 -4.99 -10.69
N ARG A 114 -3.79 -4.11 -10.34
CA ARG A 114 -3.73 -2.68 -10.68
C ARG A 114 -4.03 -1.82 -9.48
N ASN A 115 -3.40 -0.66 -9.46
CA ASN A 115 -3.75 0.43 -8.59
C ASN A 115 -4.58 1.44 -9.39
N ASP A 116 -5.85 1.64 -9.01
CA ASP A 116 -6.78 2.51 -9.74
C ASP A 116 -6.31 3.98 -9.78
N PHE A 117 -5.49 4.43 -8.83
CA PHE A 117 -4.89 5.76 -8.82
C PHE A 117 -3.87 5.99 -9.94
N GLU A 118 -3.28 4.93 -10.50
CA GLU A 118 -2.28 5.06 -11.57
C GLU A 118 -2.86 5.75 -12.81
N PHE A 119 -4.12 5.49 -13.17
CA PHE A 119 -4.69 6.06 -14.39
C PHE A 119 -4.74 7.59 -14.35
N SER A 120 -5.25 8.17 -13.26
CA SER A 120 -5.32 9.62 -13.10
C SER A 120 -3.93 10.22 -12.83
N ALA A 121 -3.12 9.56 -11.98
CA ALA A 121 -1.78 10.02 -11.66
C ALA A 121 -0.88 10.08 -12.91
N PHE A 122 -0.85 9.04 -13.73
CA PHE A 122 -0.01 9.00 -14.94
C PHE A 122 -0.49 9.94 -16.04
N LYS A 123 -1.80 10.21 -16.10
CA LYS A 123 -2.34 11.21 -17.02
C LYS A 123 -1.88 12.62 -16.65
N LYS A 124 -1.84 12.94 -15.36
CA LYS A 124 -1.42 14.25 -14.86
C LYS A 124 0.11 14.39 -14.79
N HIS A 125 0.79 13.29 -14.49
CA HIS A 125 2.23 13.18 -14.26
C HIS A 125 2.82 12.03 -15.10
N PRO A 126 3.01 12.22 -16.41
CA PRO A 126 3.53 11.17 -17.30
C PRO A 126 4.93 10.67 -16.91
N GLU A 127 5.70 11.45 -16.16
CA GLU A 127 6.98 11.06 -15.58
C GLU A 127 6.88 9.82 -14.68
N LEU A 128 5.76 9.62 -13.99
CA LEU A 128 5.52 8.45 -13.14
C LEU A 128 5.37 7.17 -13.96
N LEU A 129 4.72 7.26 -15.12
CA LEU A 129 4.63 6.13 -16.06
C LEU A 129 6.02 5.76 -16.57
N LYS A 130 6.83 6.76 -16.93
CA LYS A 130 8.21 6.52 -17.36
C LYS A 130 9.05 5.86 -16.27
N MET A 131 8.89 6.25 -15.00
CA MET A 131 9.55 5.60 -13.87
C MET A 131 9.12 4.12 -13.72
N LYS A 132 7.84 3.82 -13.89
CA LYS A 132 7.31 2.45 -13.91
C LYS A 132 7.88 1.63 -15.07
N GLU A 133 7.99 2.21 -16.25
CA GLU A 133 8.61 1.57 -17.42
C GLU A 133 10.10 1.30 -17.22
N ASN A 134 10.83 2.23 -16.60
CA ASN A 134 12.25 2.03 -16.26
C ASN A 134 12.44 0.85 -15.30
N LEU A 135 11.58 0.69 -14.28
CA LEU A 135 11.65 -0.49 -13.41
C LEU A 135 11.46 -1.80 -14.17
N TYR A 136 10.54 -1.83 -15.15
CA TYR A 136 10.39 -3.00 -16.01
C TYR A 136 11.61 -3.23 -16.91
N ALA A 137 12.23 -2.17 -17.43
CA ALA A 137 13.47 -2.27 -18.20
C ALA A 137 14.64 -2.80 -17.35
N ASP A 138 14.64 -2.48 -16.05
CA ASP A 138 15.63 -2.94 -15.05
C ASP A 138 15.35 -4.37 -14.53
N GLY A 139 14.38 -5.08 -15.11
CA GLY A 139 14.09 -6.48 -14.78
C GLY A 139 13.01 -6.70 -13.73
N ALA A 140 12.23 -5.68 -13.35
CA ALA A 140 11.06 -5.90 -12.50
C ALA A 140 10.05 -6.83 -13.17
N ILE A 141 9.60 -7.85 -12.41
CA ILE A 141 8.52 -8.75 -12.84
C ILE A 141 7.14 -8.13 -12.60
N TYR A 142 7.07 -7.19 -11.65
CA TYR A 142 5.90 -6.39 -11.36
C TYR A 142 6.34 -5.00 -10.92
N ALA A 143 5.65 -3.95 -11.38
CA ALA A 143 5.87 -2.59 -10.90
C ALA A 143 4.55 -1.85 -10.79
N SER A 144 4.42 -1.03 -9.75
CA SER A 144 3.21 -0.24 -9.50
C SER A 144 3.50 1.01 -8.66
N MET A 145 2.56 1.95 -8.66
CA MET A 145 2.53 3.05 -7.71
C MET A 145 2.00 2.56 -6.35
N THR A 146 2.58 3.03 -5.24
CA THR A 146 2.07 2.74 -3.89
C THR A 146 1.07 3.79 -3.42
N GLY A 147 -0.05 3.33 -2.82
CA GLY A 147 -1.14 4.18 -2.35
C GLY A 147 -1.68 5.12 -3.44
N SER A 148 -1.97 6.36 -3.06
CA SER A 148 -2.32 7.45 -4.00
C SER A 148 -1.10 8.07 -4.69
N GLY A 149 0.10 7.53 -4.48
CA GLY A 149 1.35 8.03 -5.04
C GLY A 149 2.14 9.00 -4.15
N SER A 150 3.28 9.47 -4.61
CA SER A 150 3.85 9.37 -5.96
C SER A 150 4.92 8.29 -6.13
N VAL A 151 5.27 7.54 -5.08
CA VAL A 151 6.36 6.56 -5.15
C VAL A 151 5.96 5.40 -6.07
N ILE A 152 6.89 5.00 -6.94
CA ILE A 152 6.77 3.80 -7.77
C ILE A 152 7.69 2.73 -7.20
N TYR A 153 7.22 1.50 -7.12
CA TYR A 153 8.03 0.36 -6.71
C TYR A 153 8.04 -0.73 -7.78
N GLY A 154 9.11 -1.52 -7.78
CA GLY A 154 9.28 -2.69 -8.62
C GLY A 154 9.69 -3.90 -7.78
N VAL A 155 9.12 -5.07 -8.10
CA VAL A 155 9.46 -6.36 -7.52
C VAL A 155 10.35 -7.10 -8.51
N LEU A 156 11.52 -7.55 -8.06
CA LEU A 156 12.54 -8.25 -8.84
C LEU A 156 12.82 -9.61 -8.21
N ILE A 157 13.15 -10.59 -9.03
CA ILE A 157 13.66 -11.88 -8.54
C ILE A 157 15.09 -11.66 -8.05
N LYS A 158 15.42 -12.22 -6.88
CA LYS A 158 16.80 -12.19 -6.33
C LYS A 158 17.80 -12.97 -7.18
#